data_AF-A0A3Q4M5D6-F1
#
_entry.id   AF-A0A3Q4M5D6-F1
#
_cell.length_a   1.000
_cell.length_b   1.000
_cell.length_c   1.000
_cell.angle_alpha   90.00
_cell.angle_beta   90.00
_cell.angle_gamma   90.00
#
_symmetry.space_group_name_H-M   'P 1'
#
loop_
_entity.id
_entity.type
_entity.pdbx_description
1 polymer ?
#
loop_
_entity_poly.entity_id
_entity_poly.type
_entity_poly.pdbx_seq_one_letter_code
_entity_poly.pdbx_strand_id
1 'polypeptide(L)'
;MHVGNSRQVYSKDAQDQSDESPSRCGRHPTPPAKCSPSEMQCRSGECIHKKWRCDGDSDCKDGSDEANCRMYITVRTCGSDQFKCDDGNCILSSRQCNGLRDCADGSDEANCRNMTQCNGPEKFKCRSGECIEMSKVCNKVRDCPDWSDEPIKECNFNECLLNNGGCSHICKDMVIGYECDCTPGLQLIDHKTCGDIDECMNPGICSQICINLKGGYKCECHNGYQMDPTTGVCKAVGELPCLIFTNRRDIRRLGLERKEYTQIVEQQRNAVALDADFDQQTIFWADLGQKAIYSTLLDKRVDIGTHKKVIDNVQTPVGIAVDWIYKNLYWSDLATKTISVASFNGTKQKVLFNRGLKEPADIAVDPLSGFLYWSDWGEPAKIEKSGMNGVDRRVLVATDIQWPNGITLDLIKGRLYWVDSKLHMLCSVDLNGDNRNKVLQSSEYLAHPFALTVFEDRVFWTDGEKEAIYGANKFTGSDVVTLASNLNDPQDIIVYHELIQLSGTNWCSEKGENGGCSYMCLPAPQINKHSPKYTCVCPEGQELTADGLRCRPGESRHPRGLDLCFGTSSVCLHLNPGANLTKAANLNATT
;
A
#
# COMPACT_ATOMS: atom_id res chain seq x y z
N MET A 1 -10.84 56.07 2.59
CA MET A 1 -9.39 56.41 2.54
C MET A 1 -8.95 56.63 3.98
N HIS A 2 -8.01 55.95 4.64
CA HIS A 2 -6.98 54.92 4.38
C HIS A 2 -6.92 54.02 5.66
N VAL A 3 -6.81 52.67 5.57
CA VAL A 3 -5.58 51.82 5.66
C VAL A 3 -4.66 52.22 6.84
N GLY A 4 -4.17 51.38 7.77
CA GLY A 4 -4.15 49.93 8.04
C GLY A 4 -3.00 49.67 9.06
N ASN A 5 -3.01 48.56 9.81
CA ASN A 5 -1.88 47.63 9.92
C ASN A 5 -2.16 46.45 10.87
N SER A 6 -2.01 45.24 10.33
CA SER A 6 -2.05 43.95 11.01
C SER A 6 -0.64 43.57 11.46
N ARG A 7 -0.48 43.13 12.71
CA ARG A 7 0.79 42.59 13.22
C ARG A 7 0.99 41.14 12.72
N GLN A 8 2.06 40.92 11.97
CA GLN A 8 2.61 39.59 11.70
C GLN A 8 3.21 38.99 12.97
N VAL A 9 2.87 37.75 13.26
CA VAL A 9 3.53 36.92 14.28
C VAL A 9 4.57 36.08 13.54
N TYR A 10 5.86 36.33 13.78
CA TYR A 10 6.96 35.50 13.30
C TYR A 10 7.15 34.29 14.23
N SER A 11 7.45 33.13 13.64
CA SER A 11 7.79 31.85 14.28
C SER A 11 8.96 32.02 15.26
N LYS A 12 8.92 31.31 16.39
CA LYS A 12 9.98 31.25 17.41
C LYS A 12 10.69 29.90 17.31
N ASP A 13 11.92 29.89 16.78
CA ASP A 13 12.65 28.65 16.49
C ASP A 13 13.84 28.35 17.45
N ALA A 14 14.06 29.14 18.50
CA ALA A 14 14.95 28.78 19.63
C ALA A 14 14.43 29.26 21.00
N GLN A 15 14.60 28.43 22.04
CA GLN A 15 14.05 28.64 23.40
C GLN A 15 14.87 29.60 24.30
N ASP A 16 16.01 30.12 23.85
CA ASP A 16 16.89 31.01 24.65
C ASP A 16 17.11 32.41 24.06
N GLN A 17 16.41 32.79 22.98
CA GLN A 17 16.56 34.08 22.29
C GLN A 17 18.00 34.43 21.88
N SER A 18 18.89 33.43 21.79
CA SER A 18 20.28 33.64 21.38
C SER A 18 20.41 33.97 19.89
N ASP A 19 19.40 33.63 19.10
CA ASP A 19 19.21 33.92 17.69
C ASP A 19 18.82 35.38 17.40
N GLU A 20 18.24 36.08 18.38
CA GLU A 20 17.78 37.48 18.27
C GLU A 20 18.76 38.50 18.89
N SER A 21 19.95 38.07 19.33
CA SER A 21 20.96 38.99 19.86
C SER A 21 21.59 39.83 18.74
N PRO A 22 21.47 41.18 18.75
CA PRO A 22 21.96 42.07 17.68
C PRO A 22 23.48 42.01 17.44
N SER A 23 24.21 41.33 18.31
CA SER A 23 25.67 41.21 18.31
C SER A 23 26.22 39.94 17.64
N ARG A 24 25.37 38.99 17.18
CA ARG A 24 25.83 37.73 16.57
C ARG A 24 25.31 37.40 15.16
N CYS A 25 24.34 38.13 14.61
CA CYS A 25 23.91 37.95 13.22
C CYS A 25 24.82 38.70 12.23
N GLY A 26 26.04 38.19 12.08
CA GLY A 26 26.99 38.55 11.02
C GLY A 26 26.98 37.51 9.91
N ARG A 27 26.84 37.96 8.66
CA ARG A 27 26.78 37.17 7.42
C ARG A 27 27.88 36.10 7.35
N HIS A 28 27.50 34.84 7.47
CA HIS A 28 28.23 33.73 6.86
C HIS A 28 27.22 32.79 6.17
N PRO A 29 27.33 32.56 4.84
CA PRO A 29 26.49 31.60 4.15
C PRO A 29 26.95 30.19 4.51
N THR A 30 26.21 29.50 5.38
CA THR A 30 26.26 28.03 5.42
C THR A 30 25.51 27.50 4.18
N PRO A 31 26.03 26.47 3.48
CA PRO A 31 25.39 25.98 2.26
C PRO A 31 24.02 25.40 2.62
N PRO A 32 22.94 25.72 1.87
CA PRO A 32 21.67 25.04 2.06
C PRO A 32 21.87 23.56 1.77
N ALA A 33 21.24 22.71 2.59
CA ALA A 33 21.13 21.28 2.32
C ALA A 33 20.58 21.12 0.90
N LYS A 34 21.44 20.68 -0.03
CA LYS A 34 21.03 20.42 -1.40
C LYS A 34 20.14 19.17 -1.37
N CYS A 35 18.90 19.30 -1.82
CA CYS A 35 18.02 18.15 -2.06
C CYS A 35 18.73 17.11 -2.93
N SER A 36 18.29 15.85 -2.83
CA SER A 36 18.88 14.75 -3.60
C SER A 36 18.80 15.03 -5.11
N PRO A 37 19.65 14.42 -5.95
CA PRO A 37 19.63 14.67 -7.40
C PRO A 37 18.30 14.36 -8.11
N SER A 38 17.43 13.55 -7.50
CA SER A 38 16.07 13.21 -7.93
C SER A 38 14.99 14.17 -7.41
N GLU A 39 15.34 15.07 -6.50
CA GLU A 39 14.43 15.97 -5.81
C GLU A 39 14.64 17.42 -6.27
N MET A 40 13.63 18.25 -6.04
CA MET A 40 13.67 19.69 -6.20
C MET A 40 13.21 20.35 -4.91
N GLN A 41 13.77 21.52 -4.60
CA GLN A 41 13.43 22.27 -3.41
C GLN A 41 12.22 23.18 -3.69
N CYS A 42 11.14 23.02 -2.93
CA CYS A 42 10.02 23.93 -2.85
C CYS A 42 10.47 25.32 -2.35
N ARG A 43 9.72 26.37 -2.66
CA ARG A 43 9.99 27.71 -2.08
C ARG A 43 9.77 27.72 -0.56
N SER A 44 8.86 26.89 -0.07
CA SER A 44 8.64 26.60 1.36
C SER A 44 9.81 25.86 2.04
N GLY A 45 10.79 25.36 1.28
CA GLY A 45 12.02 24.75 1.81
C GLY A 45 12.04 23.22 1.83
N GLU A 46 10.89 22.58 1.62
CA GLU A 46 10.75 21.11 1.51
C GLU A 46 11.37 20.57 0.20
N CYS A 47 11.77 19.31 0.18
CA CYS A 47 12.26 18.64 -1.03
C CYS A 47 11.19 17.68 -1.57
N ILE A 48 10.74 17.88 -2.81
CA ILE A 48 9.77 17.02 -3.51
C ILE A 48 10.42 16.37 -4.73
N HIS A 49 9.89 15.24 -5.23
CA HIS A 49 10.46 14.60 -6.41
C HIS A 49 10.30 15.49 -7.67
N LYS A 50 11.29 15.50 -8.56
CA LYS A 50 11.27 16.34 -9.79
C LYS A 50 10.08 16.07 -10.74
N LYS A 51 9.45 14.91 -10.62
CA LYS A 51 8.27 14.52 -11.42
C LYS A 51 6.99 15.20 -10.93
N TRP A 52 6.95 15.63 -9.66
CA TRP A 52 5.83 16.31 -8.98
C TRP A 52 5.88 17.82 -9.15
N ARG A 53 6.37 18.26 -10.31
CA ARG A 53 6.43 19.67 -10.63
C ARG A 53 5.53 19.90 -11.82
N CYS A 54 4.52 20.74 -11.65
CA CYS A 54 3.55 21.03 -12.70
C CYS A 54 2.73 19.80 -13.09
N ASP A 55 2.41 18.93 -12.13
CA ASP A 55 1.63 17.72 -12.38
C ASP A 55 0.15 17.82 -11.95
N GLY A 56 -0.23 18.99 -11.41
CA GLY A 56 -1.62 19.35 -11.13
C GLY A 56 -2.03 19.24 -9.67
N ASP A 57 -1.19 18.66 -8.80
CA ASP A 57 -1.43 18.61 -7.36
C ASP A 57 -0.46 19.54 -6.62
N SER A 58 -0.88 20.06 -5.47
CA SER A 58 -0.03 20.92 -4.63
C SER A 58 0.81 20.06 -3.68
N ASP A 59 1.90 19.48 -4.15
CA ASP A 59 2.82 18.67 -3.36
C ASP A 59 3.73 19.53 -2.45
N CYS A 60 3.99 20.79 -2.81
CA CYS A 60 4.60 21.73 -1.87
C CYS A 60 3.55 22.28 -0.89
N LYS A 61 3.94 22.47 0.38
CA LYS A 61 3.09 23.13 1.41
C LYS A 61 2.60 24.52 1.00
N ASP A 62 3.35 25.22 0.14
CA ASP A 62 3.00 26.52 -0.39
C ASP A 62 2.52 26.50 -1.86
N GLY A 63 2.28 25.32 -2.43
CA GLY A 63 1.87 25.12 -3.83
C GLY A 63 2.87 25.70 -4.85
N SER A 64 4.14 25.82 -4.47
CA SER A 64 5.16 26.47 -5.29
C SER A 64 5.69 25.60 -6.44
N ASP A 65 5.46 24.30 -6.36
CA ASP A 65 5.64 23.30 -7.41
C ASP A 65 4.71 23.53 -8.61
N GLU A 66 3.47 23.92 -8.35
CA GLU A 66 2.47 24.27 -9.39
C GLU A 66 2.57 25.75 -9.81
N ALA A 67 3.38 26.54 -9.10
CA ALA A 67 3.58 27.94 -9.44
C ALA A 67 4.52 28.12 -10.65
N ASN A 68 4.08 28.93 -11.62
CA ASN A 68 4.87 29.33 -12.79
C ASN A 68 5.22 28.18 -13.75
N CYS A 69 4.32 27.20 -13.83
CA CYS A 69 4.29 26.13 -14.82
C CYS A 69 3.85 26.66 -16.19
N ARG A 70 4.73 27.43 -16.85
CA ARG A 70 4.48 28.02 -18.20
C ARG A 70 4.63 27.03 -19.38
N MET A 71 4.69 25.73 -19.11
CA MET A 71 4.74 24.62 -20.06
C MET A 71 4.50 23.38 -19.19
N TYR A 72 3.27 22.89 -18.96
CA TYR A 72 2.34 22.26 -19.90
C TYR A 72 0.87 22.47 -19.49
N ILE A 73 0.46 23.72 -19.21
CA ILE A 73 -0.96 24.07 -19.44
C ILE A 73 -1.11 24.22 -20.96
N THR A 74 -1.11 23.09 -21.67
CA THR A 74 -1.98 23.04 -22.84
C THR A 74 -3.35 23.32 -22.27
N VAL A 75 -3.87 24.51 -22.53
CA VAL A 75 -5.29 24.66 -22.72
C VAL A 75 -5.67 23.46 -23.57
N ARG A 76 -6.35 22.47 -22.97
CA ARG A 76 -6.88 21.32 -23.70
C ARG A 76 -7.96 21.87 -24.62
N THR A 77 -7.55 22.47 -25.73
CA THR A 77 -8.33 22.48 -26.95
C THR A 77 -8.39 21.03 -27.34
N CYS A 78 -9.52 20.40 -27.03
CA CYS A 78 -9.81 19.04 -27.44
C CYS A 78 -9.51 18.88 -28.93
N GLY A 79 -9.00 17.71 -29.33
CA GLY A 79 -8.78 17.41 -30.74
C GLY A 79 -10.08 17.58 -31.55
N SER A 80 -10.00 17.67 -32.87
CA SER A 80 -11.19 17.79 -33.75
C SER A 80 -12.25 16.70 -33.54
N ASP A 81 -11.85 15.59 -32.91
CA ASP A 81 -12.63 14.37 -32.75
C ASP A 81 -12.98 14.12 -31.26
N GLN A 82 -12.90 15.17 -30.43
CA GLN A 82 -13.11 15.12 -28.99
C GLN A 82 -14.10 16.20 -28.52
N PHE A 83 -15.03 15.81 -27.64
CA PHE A 83 -15.98 16.70 -26.97
C PHE A 83 -15.39 17.22 -25.66
N LYS A 84 -15.61 18.52 -25.38
CA LYS A 84 -15.15 19.17 -24.15
C LYS A 84 -16.27 19.19 -23.11
N CYS A 85 -16.06 18.50 -22.01
CA CYS A 85 -16.90 18.56 -20.81
C CYS A 85 -16.85 19.96 -20.18
N ASP A 86 -17.88 20.34 -19.42
CA ASP A 86 -17.94 21.65 -18.75
C ASP A 86 -16.90 21.77 -17.63
N ASP A 87 -16.48 20.65 -17.04
CA ASP A 87 -15.35 20.52 -16.10
C ASP A 87 -13.96 20.71 -16.75
N GLY A 88 -13.89 20.83 -18.08
CA GLY A 88 -12.66 21.02 -18.85
C GLY A 88 -11.96 19.74 -19.31
N ASN A 89 -12.51 18.56 -19.03
CA ASN A 89 -12.02 17.29 -19.58
C ASN A 89 -12.44 17.09 -21.05
N CYS A 90 -11.67 16.30 -21.80
CA CYS A 90 -11.98 15.97 -23.19
C CYS A 90 -12.27 14.47 -23.31
N ILE A 91 -13.45 14.12 -23.80
CA ILE A 91 -13.84 12.76 -24.16
C ILE A 91 -13.88 12.63 -25.68
N LEU A 92 -13.89 11.41 -26.23
CA LEU A 92 -14.10 11.24 -27.68
C LEU A 92 -15.50 11.76 -28.06
N SER A 93 -15.65 12.39 -29.23
CA SER A 93 -16.97 12.85 -29.70
C SER A 93 -17.98 11.71 -29.81
N SER A 94 -17.54 10.45 -29.94
CA SER A 94 -18.39 9.25 -29.91
C SER A 94 -18.93 8.89 -28.52
N ARG A 95 -18.41 9.53 -27.46
CA ARG A 95 -18.81 9.33 -26.06
C ARG A 95 -19.73 10.43 -25.55
N GLN A 96 -19.93 11.48 -26.34
CA GLN A 96 -20.99 12.43 -26.09
C GLN A 96 -22.33 11.75 -26.39
N CYS A 97 -23.30 11.79 -25.47
CA CYS A 97 -24.64 11.24 -25.67
C CYS A 97 -24.72 9.73 -25.92
N ASN A 98 -23.86 8.95 -25.26
CA ASN A 98 -23.88 7.48 -25.35
C ASN A 98 -24.68 6.80 -24.22
N GLY A 99 -25.23 7.59 -23.29
CA GLY A 99 -26.03 7.11 -22.15
C GLY A 99 -25.19 6.66 -20.96
N LEU A 100 -23.87 6.87 -21.00
CA LEU A 100 -22.94 6.65 -19.90
C LEU A 100 -22.37 8.00 -19.49
N ARG A 101 -22.17 8.18 -18.18
CA ARG A 101 -21.53 9.39 -17.64
C ARG A 101 -20.02 9.26 -17.82
N ASP A 102 -19.51 9.61 -18.99
CA ASP A 102 -18.09 9.65 -19.34
C ASP A 102 -17.43 10.96 -18.85
N CYS A 103 -18.16 12.08 -18.75
CA CYS A 103 -17.68 13.28 -18.06
C CYS A 103 -17.97 13.18 -16.54
N ALA A 104 -17.02 13.60 -15.70
CA ALA A 104 -17.20 13.55 -14.24
C ALA A 104 -18.36 14.45 -13.75
N ASP A 105 -18.62 15.54 -14.46
CA ASP A 105 -19.76 16.43 -14.24
C ASP A 105 -21.07 15.93 -14.89
N GLY A 106 -21.01 15.00 -15.85
CA GLY A 106 -22.15 14.51 -16.64
C GLY A 106 -22.60 15.45 -17.76
N SER A 107 -21.76 16.41 -18.15
CA SER A 107 -22.03 17.37 -19.23
C SER A 107 -22.10 16.73 -20.62
N ASP A 108 -21.49 15.56 -20.81
CA ASP A 108 -21.61 14.72 -21.99
C ASP A 108 -23.03 14.20 -22.25
N GLU A 109 -23.86 14.13 -21.20
CA GLU A 109 -25.25 13.65 -21.26
C GLU A 109 -26.27 14.77 -21.02
N ALA A 110 -25.83 15.98 -20.64
CA ALA A 110 -26.70 17.06 -20.19
C ALA A 110 -27.46 17.81 -21.31
N ASN A 111 -27.08 17.63 -22.59
CA ASN A 111 -27.68 18.37 -23.71
C ASN A 111 -27.84 17.56 -25.01
N CYS A 112 -28.21 16.29 -24.86
CA CYS A 112 -28.41 15.34 -25.96
C CYS A 112 -29.80 15.53 -26.61
N ARG A 113 -29.92 16.49 -27.53
CA ARG A 113 -31.09 16.56 -28.42
C ARG A 113 -31.00 15.46 -29.47
N ASN A 114 -31.71 14.36 -29.21
CA ASN A 114 -31.99 13.21 -30.09
C ASN A 114 -30.88 12.16 -30.26
N MET A 115 -30.76 11.28 -29.27
CA MET A 115 -30.70 9.84 -29.54
C MET A 115 -31.78 9.15 -28.71
N THR A 116 -32.86 8.73 -29.37
CA THR A 116 -33.91 7.89 -28.81
C THR A 116 -33.33 6.49 -28.54
N GLN A 117 -32.55 6.34 -27.48
CA GLN A 117 -32.55 5.07 -26.77
C GLN A 117 -33.97 4.90 -26.21
N CYS A 118 -34.67 3.83 -26.61
CA CYS A 118 -36.00 3.48 -26.09
C CYS A 118 -35.89 3.02 -24.63
N ASN A 119 -35.33 3.86 -23.74
CA ASN A 119 -35.10 3.50 -22.35
C ASN A 119 -36.39 3.74 -21.56
N GLY A 120 -37.05 2.63 -21.22
CA GLY A 120 -38.20 2.59 -20.33
C GLY A 120 -38.84 1.20 -20.37
N PRO A 121 -39.33 0.68 -19.24
CA PRO A 121 -40.01 -0.63 -19.18
C PRO A 121 -41.28 -0.70 -20.05
N GLU A 122 -41.79 0.46 -20.48
CA GLU A 122 -43.01 0.59 -21.30
C GLU A 122 -42.73 0.92 -22.77
N LYS A 123 -41.46 0.91 -23.22
CA LYS A 123 -41.09 1.22 -24.61
C LYS A 123 -40.50 0.00 -25.31
N PHE A 124 -41.00 -0.28 -26.51
CA PHE A 124 -40.52 -1.34 -27.39
C PHE A 124 -39.77 -0.73 -28.58
N LYS A 125 -38.62 -1.32 -28.92
CA LYS A 125 -37.79 -0.90 -30.04
C LYS A 125 -38.12 -1.75 -31.26
N CYS A 126 -38.72 -1.14 -32.29
CA CYS A 126 -38.87 -1.75 -33.60
C CYS A 126 -37.49 -2.12 -34.17
N ARG A 127 -37.39 -3.22 -34.91
CA ARG A 127 -36.14 -3.58 -35.60
C ARG A 127 -35.75 -2.55 -36.67
N SER A 128 -36.73 -1.79 -37.19
CA SER A 128 -36.52 -0.62 -38.04
C SER A 128 -35.92 0.60 -37.32
N GLY A 129 -35.84 0.59 -35.99
CA GLY A 129 -35.20 1.63 -35.18
C GLY A 129 -36.15 2.59 -34.45
N GLU A 130 -37.45 2.55 -34.73
CA GLU A 130 -38.48 3.37 -34.06
C GLU A 130 -38.82 2.84 -32.66
N CYS A 131 -39.25 3.73 -31.75
CA CYS A 131 -39.73 3.35 -30.42
C CYS A 131 -41.27 3.46 -30.35
N ILE A 132 -41.96 2.37 -30.02
CA ILE A 132 -43.41 2.36 -29.76
C ILE A 132 -43.68 1.99 -28.29
N GLU A 133 -44.91 2.17 -27.83
CA GLU A 133 -45.30 1.75 -26.48
C GLU A 133 -45.50 0.22 -26.42
N MET A 134 -45.16 -0.38 -25.28
CA MET A 134 -45.33 -1.83 -25.05
C MET A 134 -46.79 -2.28 -25.17
N SER A 135 -47.74 -1.38 -24.88
CA SER A 135 -49.19 -1.59 -25.06
C SER A 135 -49.61 -1.79 -26.53
N LYS A 136 -48.75 -1.39 -27.47
CA LYS A 136 -48.96 -1.49 -28.92
C LYS A 136 -48.25 -2.68 -29.56
N VAL A 137 -47.46 -3.40 -28.78
CA VAL A 137 -46.84 -4.64 -29.26
C VAL A 137 -47.91 -5.72 -29.27
N CYS A 138 -47.98 -6.52 -30.33
CA CYS A 138 -48.88 -7.66 -30.42
C CYS A 138 -50.39 -7.34 -30.28
N ASN A 139 -50.83 -6.18 -30.79
CA ASN A 139 -52.20 -5.68 -30.70
C ASN A 139 -53.07 -5.92 -31.96
N LYS A 140 -52.56 -6.68 -32.94
CA LYS A 140 -53.09 -6.92 -34.30
C LYS A 140 -53.07 -5.69 -35.22
N VAL A 141 -52.24 -4.71 -34.91
CA VAL A 141 -52.06 -3.47 -35.67
C VAL A 141 -50.57 -3.28 -35.97
N ARG A 142 -50.25 -2.91 -37.21
CA ARG A 142 -48.89 -2.54 -37.60
C ARG A 142 -48.55 -1.14 -37.10
N ASP A 143 -47.96 -1.07 -35.92
CA ASP A 143 -47.38 0.11 -35.28
C ASP A 143 -45.89 0.26 -35.63
N CYS A 144 -45.14 -0.83 -35.89
CA CYS A 144 -43.79 -0.77 -36.46
C CYS A 144 -43.81 -0.81 -38.01
N PRO A 145 -42.99 0.00 -38.69
CA PRO A 145 -42.90 0.01 -40.16
C PRO A 145 -42.55 -1.34 -40.79
N ASP A 146 -41.88 -2.21 -40.05
CA ASP A 146 -41.31 -3.48 -40.47
C ASP A 146 -42.04 -4.71 -39.93
N TRP A 147 -43.22 -4.54 -39.30
CA TRP A 147 -44.01 -5.60 -38.64
C TRP A 147 -43.30 -6.30 -37.47
N SER A 148 -42.22 -5.72 -36.95
CA SER A 148 -41.46 -6.34 -35.85
C SER A 148 -42.20 -6.33 -34.51
N ASP A 149 -43.28 -5.57 -34.41
CA ASP A 149 -44.24 -5.54 -33.31
C ASP A 149 -45.25 -6.70 -33.32
N GLU A 150 -45.40 -7.41 -34.44
CA GLU A 150 -46.44 -8.44 -34.62
C GLU A 150 -45.93 -9.77 -35.22
N PRO A 151 -44.92 -10.44 -34.63
CA PRO A 151 -44.39 -11.68 -35.17
C PRO A 151 -45.41 -12.83 -35.05
N ILE A 152 -45.80 -13.43 -36.17
CA ILE A 152 -46.89 -14.43 -36.28
C ILE A 152 -46.72 -15.65 -35.33
N LYS A 153 -45.50 -16.01 -34.94
CA LYS A 153 -45.21 -17.25 -34.17
C LYS A 153 -44.91 -17.06 -32.69
N GLU A 154 -44.52 -15.86 -32.27
CA GLU A 154 -43.93 -15.59 -30.93
C GLU A 154 -44.74 -14.53 -30.16
N CYS A 155 -45.83 -14.04 -30.77
CA CYS A 155 -46.61 -12.93 -30.28
C CYS A 155 -47.79 -13.43 -29.42
N ASN A 156 -47.85 -13.01 -28.15
CA ASN A 156 -48.81 -13.50 -27.15
C ASN A 156 -48.84 -15.04 -27.03
N PHE A 157 -47.73 -15.70 -27.31
CA PHE A 157 -47.60 -17.15 -27.18
C PHE A 157 -46.78 -17.46 -25.95
N ASN A 158 -47.32 -18.23 -25.01
CA ASN A 158 -46.61 -18.56 -23.79
C ASN A 158 -45.72 -19.80 -23.99
N GLU A 159 -44.43 -19.57 -24.30
CA GLU A 159 -43.46 -20.66 -24.45
C GLU A 159 -43.13 -21.35 -23.12
N CYS A 160 -43.35 -20.68 -21.98
CA CYS A 160 -43.09 -21.25 -20.65
C CYS A 160 -43.99 -22.45 -20.32
N LEU A 161 -45.18 -22.54 -20.93
CA LEU A 161 -46.05 -23.72 -20.77
C LEU A 161 -45.45 -24.98 -21.42
N LEU A 162 -44.51 -24.84 -22.37
CA LEU A 162 -43.87 -25.94 -23.08
C LEU A 162 -42.48 -26.20 -22.52
N ASN A 163 -42.36 -27.21 -21.64
CA ASN A 163 -41.08 -27.60 -21.02
C ASN A 163 -40.34 -26.41 -20.37
N ASN A 164 -41.09 -25.48 -19.75
CA ASN A 164 -40.54 -24.27 -19.13
C ASN A 164 -39.71 -23.39 -20.10
N GLY A 165 -40.02 -23.38 -21.40
CA GLY A 165 -39.19 -22.72 -22.42
C GLY A 165 -37.78 -23.32 -22.56
N GLY A 166 -37.52 -24.49 -21.97
CA GLY A 166 -36.18 -25.04 -21.79
C GLY A 166 -35.32 -24.33 -20.74
N CYS A 167 -35.92 -23.46 -19.91
CA CYS A 167 -35.27 -22.79 -18.78
C CYS A 167 -35.09 -23.77 -17.61
N SER A 168 -33.95 -23.71 -16.92
CA SER A 168 -33.65 -24.59 -15.78
C SER A 168 -34.41 -24.22 -14.50
N HIS A 169 -34.72 -22.93 -14.29
CA HIS A 169 -35.44 -22.45 -13.10
C HIS A 169 -36.68 -21.65 -13.48
N ILE A 170 -36.55 -20.34 -13.71
CA ILE A 170 -37.68 -19.45 -13.93
C ILE A 170 -37.79 -19.16 -15.42
N CYS A 171 -39.01 -19.23 -15.97
CA CYS A 171 -39.32 -18.76 -17.31
C CYS A 171 -40.30 -17.60 -17.17
N LYS A 172 -39.95 -16.44 -17.72
CA LYS A 172 -40.81 -15.26 -17.78
C LYS A 172 -41.32 -15.12 -19.20
N ASP A 173 -42.63 -15.24 -19.32
CA ASP A 173 -43.36 -15.00 -20.56
C ASP A 173 -43.36 -13.51 -20.88
N MET A 174 -42.94 -13.14 -22.10
CA MET A 174 -42.95 -11.77 -22.57
C MET A 174 -44.01 -11.60 -23.66
N VAL A 175 -44.34 -10.36 -24.02
CA VAL A 175 -45.33 -10.07 -25.08
C VAL A 175 -44.87 -10.64 -26.44
N ILE A 176 -43.56 -10.62 -26.67
CA ILE A 176 -42.88 -11.32 -27.77
C ILE A 176 -41.80 -12.22 -27.17
N GLY A 177 -41.98 -13.53 -27.31
CA GLY A 177 -41.06 -14.55 -26.81
C GLY A 177 -41.03 -14.68 -25.28
N TYR A 178 -39.92 -15.23 -24.77
CA TYR A 178 -39.74 -15.50 -23.34
C TYR A 178 -38.29 -15.29 -22.92
N GLU A 179 -38.07 -15.01 -21.63
CA GLU A 179 -36.74 -14.97 -21.02
C GLU A 179 -36.63 -16.00 -19.89
N CYS A 180 -35.47 -16.63 -19.77
CA CYS A 180 -35.16 -17.44 -18.60
C CYS A 180 -34.54 -16.57 -17.51
N ASP A 181 -34.91 -16.83 -16.27
CA ASP A 181 -34.35 -16.20 -15.08
C ASP A 181 -33.96 -17.24 -14.02
N CYS A 182 -33.14 -16.84 -13.07
CA CYS A 182 -32.64 -17.68 -12.01
C CYS A 182 -33.21 -17.28 -10.65
N THR A 183 -33.30 -18.25 -9.74
CA THR A 183 -33.58 -17.93 -8.33
C THR A 183 -32.43 -17.12 -7.73
N PRO A 184 -32.67 -16.32 -6.68
CA PRO A 184 -31.60 -15.59 -5.98
C PRO A 184 -30.43 -16.52 -5.61
N GLY A 185 -29.21 -16.02 -5.76
CA GLY A 185 -27.96 -16.78 -5.55
C GLY A 185 -27.49 -17.60 -6.77
N LEU A 186 -28.23 -17.56 -7.89
CA LEU A 186 -27.84 -18.24 -9.13
C LEU A 186 -27.82 -17.26 -10.31
N GLN A 187 -26.95 -17.49 -11.29
CA GLN A 187 -26.79 -16.66 -12.50
C GLN A 187 -26.95 -17.49 -13.78
N LEU A 188 -27.52 -16.90 -14.84
CA LEU A 188 -27.63 -17.54 -16.16
C LEU A 188 -26.24 -17.74 -16.79
N ILE A 189 -25.94 -18.98 -17.19
CA ILE A 189 -24.73 -19.34 -17.93
C ILE A 189 -25.01 -19.28 -19.45
N ASP A 190 -26.01 -20.04 -19.93
CA ASP A 190 -26.27 -20.20 -21.38
C ASP A 190 -27.67 -19.70 -21.79
N HIS A 191 -28.12 -18.56 -21.26
CA HIS A 191 -29.48 -18.01 -21.44
C HIS A 191 -30.65 -18.93 -21.05
N LYS A 192 -30.37 -20.13 -20.53
CA LYS A 192 -31.36 -21.15 -20.15
C LYS A 192 -31.00 -21.87 -18.86
N THR A 193 -29.71 -22.12 -18.64
CA THR A 193 -29.18 -22.83 -17.47
C THR A 193 -28.66 -21.85 -16.43
N CYS A 194 -28.98 -22.12 -15.17
CA CYS A 194 -28.49 -21.33 -14.04
C CYS A 194 -27.33 -22.03 -13.33
N GLY A 195 -26.22 -21.32 -13.23
CA GLY A 195 -25.07 -21.67 -12.39
C GLY A 195 -25.17 -21.03 -11.02
N ASP A 196 -24.38 -21.57 -10.09
CA ASP A 196 -24.17 -21.00 -8.77
C ASP A 196 -23.33 -19.73 -8.86
N ILE A 197 -23.71 -18.69 -8.11
CA ILE A 197 -22.86 -17.50 -7.95
C ILE A 197 -21.92 -17.80 -6.80
N ASP A 198 -20.61 -17.79 -7.05
CA ASP A 198 -19.65 -17.88 -5.96
C ASP A 198 -19.47 -16.51 -5.30
N GLU A 199 -20.28 -16.22 -4.27
CA GLU A 199 -20.20 -14.92 -3.58
C GLU A 199 -18.87 -14.75 -2.81
N CYS A 200 -18.18 -15.85 -2.50
CA CYS A 200 -16.90 -15.80 -1.78
C CYS A 200 -15.76 -15.25 -2.62
N MET A 201 -15.95 -15.09 -3.94
CA MET A 201 -15.01 -14.37 -4.80
C MET A 201 -14.99 -12.86 -4.53
N ASN A 202 -16.04 -12.31 -3.91
CA ASN A 202 -16.06 -10.91 -3.47
C ASN A 202 -15.63 -10.81 -1.99
N PRO A 203 -14.45 -10.21 -1.69
CA PRO A 203 -13.90 -10.21 -0.34
C PRO A 203 -14.76 -9.50 0.70
N GLY A 204 -15.67 -8.59 0.27
CA GLY A 204 -16.55 -7.83 1.16
C GLY A 204 -17.83 -8.54 1.61
N ILE A 205 -18.13 -9.74 1.10
CA ILE A 205 -19.37 -10.46 1.43
C ILE A 205 -19.38 -10.98 2.87
N CYS A 206 -18.26 -11.55 3.32
CA CYS A 206 -18.08 -11.98 4.70
C CYS A 206 -16.87 -11.29 5.31
N SER A 207 -17.03 -10.78 6.53
CA SER A 207 -15.94 -10.13 7.29
C SER A 207 -14.71 -11.03 7.46
N GLN A 208 -14.91 -12.35 7.63
CA GLN A 208 -13.86 -13.33 7.89
C GLN A 208 -13.97 -14.59 6.99
N ILE A 209 -14.61 -15.66 7.44
CA ILE A 209 -14.69 -16.92 6.68
C ILE A 209 -15.94 -16.88 5.80
N CYS A 210 -15.78 -17.22 4.51
CA CYS A 210 -16.89 -17.37 3.56
C CYS A 210 -16.94 -18.81 3.06
N ILE A 211 -18.12 -19.41 3.13
CA ILE A 211 -18.40 -20.75 2.61
C ILE A 211 -19.45 -20.60 1.52
N ASN A 212 -19.04 -20.84 0.27
CA ASN A 212 -19.96 -20.85 -0.86
C ASN A 212 -20.85 -22.09 -0.80
N LEU A 213 -22.15 -21.92 -0.97
CA LEU A 213 -23.17 -22.97 -1.00
C LEU A 213 -23.97 -22.85 -2.28
N LYS A 214 -24.60 -23.94 -2.73
CA LYS A 214 -25.44 -23.84 -3.92
C LYS A 214 -26.66 -22.95 -3.66
N GLY A 215 -26.73 -21.80 -4.32
CA GLY A 215 -27.80 -20.79 -4.20
C GLY A 215 -27.60 -19.80 -3.05
N GLY A 216 -26.39 -19.66 -2.51
CA GLY A 216 -26.07 -18.63 -1.52
C GLY A 216 -24.78 -18.94 -0.74
N TYR A 217 -24.57 -18.24 0.37
CA TYR A 217 -23.32 -18.39 1.14
C TYR A 217 -23.57 -18.41 2.65
N LYS A 218 -22.55 -18.86 3.38
CA LYS A 218 -22.53 -18.81 4.85
C LYS A 218 -21.25 -18.12 5.33
N CYS A 219 -21.39 -17.14 6.21
CA CYS A 219 -20.25 -16.53 6.89
C CYS A 219 -19.96 -17.21 8.24
N GLU A 220 -18.69 -17.37 8.58
CA GLU A 220 -18.22 -17.85 9.88
C GLU A 220 -17.08 -16.97 10.40
N CYS A 221 -16.77 -17.06 11.69
CA CYS A 221 -15.71 -16.29 12.34
C CYS A 221 -14.54 -17.19 12.73
N HIS A 222 -13.32 -16.65 12.66
CA HIS A 222 -12.13 -17.29 13.19
C HIS A 222 -12.15 -17.33 14.72
N ASN A 223 -11.32 -18.22 15.29
CA ASN A 223 -11.15 -18.33 16.73
C ASN A 223 -10.76 -16.98 17.35
N GLY A 224 -11.40 -16.63 18.47
CA GLY A 224 -11.24 -15.32 19.12
C GLY A 224 -12.24 -14.27 18.66
N TYR A 225 -13.03 -14.54 17.63
CA TYR A 225 -14.10 -13.66 17.14
C TYR A 225 -15.48 -14.29 17.31
N GLN A 226 -16.48 -13.45 17.54
CA GLN A 226 -17.89 -13.82 17.57
C GLN A 226 -18.68 -12.95 16.59
N MET A 227 -19.66 -13.56 15.94
CA MET A 227 -20.54 -12.84 15.02
C MET A 227 -21.49 -11.96 15.81
N ASP A 228 -21.48 -10.66 15.51
CA ASP A 228 -22.48 -9.73 16.01
C ASP A 228 -23.84 -10.04 15.36
N PRO A 229 -24.88 -10.37 16.14
CA PRO A 229 -26.19 -10.74 15.61
C PRO A 229 -26.90 -9.58 14.89
N THR A 230 -26.48 -8.33 15.10
CA THR A 230 -27.10 -7.16 14.49
C THR A 230 -26.47 -6.79 13.15
N THR A 231 -25.13 -6.84 13.07
CA THR A 231 -24.38 -6.41 11.88
C THR A 231 -23.91 -7.58 11.01
N GLY A 232 -23.88 -8.81 11.54
CA GLY A 232 -23.29 -9.97 10.85
C GLY A 232 -21.77 -9.92 10.75
N VAL A 233 -21.12 -8.97 11.43
CA VAL A 233 -19.66 -8.78 11.44
C VAL A 233 -19.03 -9.59 12.56
N CYS A 234 -17.89 -10.21 12.30
CA CYS A 234 -17.10 -10.88 13.31
C CYS A 234 -16.33 -9.86 14.17
N LYS A 235 -16.72 -9.73 15.45
CA LYS A 235 -16.11 -8.84 16.45
C LYS A 235 -15.24 -9.63 17.42
N ALA A 236 -14.13 -9.03 17.83
CA ALA A 236 -13.19 -9.67 18.75
C ALA A 236 -13.83 -9.89 20.13
N VAL A 237 -13.43 -10.98 20.79
CA VAL A 237 -13.84 -11.29 22.17
C VAL A 237 -12.63 -11.15 23.08
N GLY A 238 -12.75 -10.43 24.19
CA GLY A 238 -11.69 -10.31 25.18
C GLY A 238 -11.32 -8.87 25.49
N GLU A 239 -10.03 -8.55 25.42
CA GLU A 239 -9.52 -7.19 25.64
C GLU A 239 -9.98 -6.23 24.54
N LEU A 240 -10.18 -4.96 24.91
CA LEU A 240 -10.64 -3.96 23.95
C LEU A 240 -9.49 -3.46 23.07
N PRO A 241 -9.67 -3.37 21.75
CA PRO A 241 -8.64 -2.88 20.84
C PRO A 241 -8.37 -1.39 21.06
N CYS A 242 -7.11 -1.00 20.91
CA CYS A 242 -6.72 0.40 20.85
C CYS A 242 -5.77 0.69 19.68
N LEU A 243 -5.81 1.92 19.20
CA LEU A 243 -4.84 2.46 18.26
C LEU A 243 -3.67 3.05 19.03
N ILE A 244 -2.46 2.77 18.59
CA ILE A 244 -1.23 3.43 19.06
C ILE A 244 -0.60 4.13 17.85
N PHE A 245 -0.29 5.41 17.99
CA PHE A 245 0.20 6.22 16.87
C PHE A 245 1.26 7.24 17.31
N THR A 246 2.14 7.61 16.37
CA THR A 246 3.12 8.68 16.58
C THR A 246 2.46 10.06 16.41
N ASN A 247 2.90 11.03 17.21
CA ASN A 247 2.46 12.42 17.13
C ASN A 247 3.67 13.37 17.27
N ARG A 248 4.75 13.03 16.54
CA ARG A 248 6.05 13.71 16.48
C ARG A 248 6.85 13.77 17.79
N ARG A 249 6.30 14.40 18.84
CA ARG A 249 6.96 14.60 20.15
C ARG A 249 6.49 13.63 21.24
N ASP A 250 5.44 12.88 20.96
CA ASP A 250 4.86 11.90 21.85
C ASP A 250 4.28 10.72 21.06
N ILE A 251 4.03 9.62 21.76
CA ILE A 251 3.27 8.47 21.26
C ILE A 251 2.00 8.37 22.08
N ARG A 252 0.87 8.19 21.40
CA ARG A 252 -0.47 8.23 22.00
C ARG A 252 -1.20 6.92 21.78
N ARG A 253 -2.14 6.65 22.68
CA ARG A 253 -3.06 5.51 22.67
C ARG A 253 -4.49 6.01 22.66
N LEU A 254 -5.30 5.50 21.74
CA LEU A 254 -6.73 5.77 21.58
C LEU A 254 -7.53 4.47 21.61
N GLY A 255 -8.39 4.27 22.61
CA GLY A 255 -9.31 3.12 22.65
C GLY A 255 -10.40 3.23 21.59
N LEU A 256 -10.67 2.16 20.83
CA LEU A 256 -11.65 2.21 19.73
C LEU A 256 -13.11 2.25 20.23
N GLU A 257 -13.40 1.60 21.36
CA GLU A 257 -14.76 1.59 21.92
C GLU A 257 -14.96 2.70 22.96
N ARG A 258 -14.09 2.74 23.98
CA ARG A 258 -14.22 3.66 25.12
C ARG A 258 -13.72 5.08 24.83
N LYS A 259 -13.08 5.30 23.67
CA LYS A 259 -12.43 6.55 23.29
C LYS A 259 -11.50 7.11 24.37
N GLU A 260 -10.87 6.21 25.13
CA GLU A 260 -9.87 6.57 26.13
C GLU A 260 -8.62 7.06 25.40
N TYR A 261 -8.25 8.32 25.63
CA TYR A 261 -7.14 8.97 24.95
C TYR A 261 -6.02 9.25 25.96
N THR A 262 -4.87 8.63 25.76
CA THR A 262 -3.74 8.67 26.71
C THR A 262 -2.41 8.85 26.01
N GLN A 263 -1.46 9.48 26.68
CA GLN A 263 -0.08 9.61 26.23
C GLN A 263 0.75 8.51 26.87
N ILE A 264 1.48 7.72 26.08
CA ILE A 264 2.24 6.56 26.57
C ILE A 264 3.74 6.80 26.63
N VAL A 265 4.27 7.59 25.69
CA VAL A 265 5.69 7.96 25.63
C VAL A 265 5.78 9.46 25.44
N GLU A 266 6.54 10.14 26.29
CA GLU A 266 6.67 11.60 26.28
C GLU A 266 8.06 12.05 25.80
N GLN A 267 8.16 13.34 25.45
CA GLN A 267 9.43 14.06 25.24
C GLN A 267 10.35 13.46 24.15
N GLN A 268 9.75 12.95 23.07
CA GLN A 268 10.50 12.49 21.90
C GLN A 268 10.99 13.69 21.07
N ARG A 269 12.10 13.51 20.34
CA ARG A 269 12.58 14.56 19.44
C ARG A 269 11.80 14.54 18.14
N ASN A 270 11.69 13.37 17.53
CA ASN A 270 10.88 13.15 16.34
C ASN A 270 10.57 11.65 16.14
N ALA A 271 9.53 11.14 16.79
CA ALA A 271 9.08 9.76 16.63
C ALA A 271 8.31 9.59 15.31
N VAL A 272 8.74 8.66 14.46
CA VAL A 272 8.18 8.51 13.10
C VAL A 272 7.55 7.16 12.83
N ALA A 273 8.16 6.05 13.27
CA ALA A 273 7.65 4.70 13.07
C ALA A 273 7.55 3.96 14.40
N LEU A 274 6.57 3.07 14.54
CA LEU A 274 6.34 2.28 15.74
C LEU A 274 5.74 0.91 15.40
N ASP A 275 6.09 -0.09 16.20
CA ASP A 275 5.40 -1.39 16.20
C ASP A 275 5.53 -2.02 17.60
N ALA A 276 4.78 -3.08 17.90
CA ALA A 276 4.72 -3.66 19.24
C ALA A 276 4.81 -5.19 19.24
N ASP A 277 5.19 -5.76 20.38
CA ASP A 277 5.03 -7.17 20.72
C ASP A 277 3.99 -7.25 21.84
N PHE A 278 2.82 -7.81 21.54
CA PHE A 278 1.69 -7.90 22.47
C PHE A 278 1.99 -8.86 23.63
N ASP A 279 2.58 -10.02 23.34
CA ASP A 279 2.90 -11.05 24.33
C ASP A 279 3.91 -10.55 25.38
N GLN A 280 4.89 -9.74 24.95
CA GLN A 280 5.86 -9.10 25.83
C GLN A 280 5.43 -7.71 26.32
N GLN A 281 4.24 -7.23 25.93
CA GLN A 281 3.75 -5.87 26.20
C GLN A 281 4.80 -4.78 25.92
N THR A 282 5.58 -4.94 24.86
CA THR A 282 6.73 -4.08 24.53
C THR A 282 6.43 -3.29 23.27
N ILE A 283 6.62 -1.98 23.30
CA ILE A 283 6.54 -1.12 22.13
C ILE A 283 7.94 -0.74 21.67
N PHE A 284 8.14 -0.70 20.36
CA PHE A 284 9.35 -0.24 19.68
C PHE A 284 9.03 1.00 18.86
N TRP A 285 9.95 1.97 18.81
CA TRP A 285 9.78 3.14 17.95
C TRP A 285 11.11 3.70 17.45
N ALA A 286 11.10 4.28 16.26
CA ALA A 286 12.20 5.04 15.68
C ALA A 286 12.07 6.53 16.01
N ASP A 287 13.15 7.14 16.50
CA ASP A 287 13.26 8.59 16.66
C ASP A 287 14.32 9.15 15.69
N LEU A 288 13.89 9.95 14.71
CA LEU A 288 14.76 10.58 13.71
C LEU A 288 15.70 11.63 14.32
N GLY A 289 15.22 12.37 15.34
CA GLY A 289 16.01 13.40 16.00
C GLY A 289 17.13 12.82 16.86
N GLN A 290 16.99 11.57 17.29
CA GLN A 290 17.98 10.83 18.08
C GLN A 290 18.76 9.79 17.28
N LYS A 291 18.34 9.49 16.04
CA LYS A 291 18.99 8.49 15.17
C LYS A 291 19.12 7.12 15.83
N ALA A 292 18.05 6.68 16.49
CA ALA A 292 18.01 5.42 17.23
C ALA A 292 16.62 4.80 17.24
N ILE A 293 16.58 3.47 17.44
CA ILE A 293 15.35 2.73 17.73
C ILE A 293 15.33 2.39 19.22
N TYR A 294 14.21 2.71 19.86
CA TYR A 294 13.99 2.52 21.29
C TYR A 294 12.92 1.47 21.56
N SER A 295 12.90 0.96 22.79
CA SER A 295 11.85 0.08 23.29
C SER A 295 11.47 0.39 24.73
N THR A 296 10.20 0.17 25.09
CA THR A 296 9.71 0.24 26.47
C THR A 296 8.54 -0.71 26.71
N LEU A 297 8.26 -1.01 27.98
CA LEU A 297 7.07 -1.78 28.39
C LEU A 297 5.85 -0.86 28.46
N LEU A 298 4.73 -1.30 27.91
CA LEU A 298 3.50 -0.51 27.80
C LEU A 298 2.82 -0.27 29.17
N ASP A 299 2.92 -1.23 30.09
CA ASP A 299 2.11 -1.26 31.31
C ASP A 299 2.81 -0.72 32.58
N LYS A 300 3.87 0.07 32.40
CA LYS A 300 4.61 0.64 33.52
C LYS A 300 4.45 2.16 33.56
N ARG A 301 3.76 2.64 34.62
CA ARG A 301 3.99 3.95 35.25
C ARG A 301 5.44 4.02 35.77
N VAL A 302 6.41 3.87 34.89
CA VAL A 302 7.83 3.97 35.22
C VAL A 302 8.34 5.26 34.60
N ASP A 303 8.84 6.08 35.51
CA ASP A 303 9.59 7.31 35.34
C ASP A 303 10.14 7.58 33.93
N ILE A 304 9.79 8.77 33.47
CA ILE A 304 10.47 9.61 32.48
C ILE A 304 11.99 9.30 32.51
N GLY A 305 12.47 8.38 31.66
CA GLY A 305 13.91 8.13 31.52
C GLY A 305 14.43 6.71 31.28
N THR A 306 13.64 5.63 31.38
CA THR A 306 14.16 4.25 31.15
C THR A 306 13.78 3.66 29.79
N HIS A 307 13.85 4.45 28.72
CA HIS A 307 13.76 3.90 27.36
C HIS A 307 15.04 3.13 27.04
N LYS A 308 14.91 1.85 26.69
CA LYS A 308 16.05 1.05 26.25
C LYS A 308 16.35 1.40 24.80
N LYS A 309 17.56 1.89 24.53
CA LYS A 309 18.07 2.02 23.16
C LYS A 309 18.41 0.62 22.64
N VAL A 310 17.74 0.19 21.57
CA VAL A 310 17.91 -1.14 20.97
C VAL A 310 18.91 -1.08 19.83
N ILE A 311 18.71 -0.15 18.90
CA ILE A 311 19.58 0.05 17.73
C ILE A 311 20.10 1.48 17.76
N ASP A 312 21.40 1.65 17.50
CA ASP A 312 22.03 2.95 17.34
C ASP A 312 22.41 3.21 15.87
N ASN A 313 22.74 4.47 15.57
CA ASN A 313 23.28 4.90 14.28
C ASN A 313 22.36 4.63 13.06
N VAL A 314 21.05 4.49 13.26
CA VAL A 314 20.08 4.53 12.16
C VAL A 314 20.06 5.93 11.55
N GLN A 315 19.95 6.05 10.23
CA GLN A 315 20.07 7.35 9.58
C GLN A 315 18.71 8.01 9.40
N THR A 316 17.80 7.34 8.70
CA THR A 316 16.43 7.82 8.48
C THR A 316 15.51 6.61 8.41
N PRO A 317 15.24 5.95 9.55
CA PRO A 317 14.26 4.88 9.62
C PRO A 317 12.86 5.41 9.31
N VAL A 318 12.16 4.78 8.36
CA VAL A 318 10.80 5.23 7.93
C VAL A 318 9.73 4.21 8.30
N GLY A 319 10.05 2.92 8.31
CA GLY A 319 9.14 1.86 8.76
C GLY A 319 9.85 0.88 9.68
N ILE A 320 9.10 0.32 10.64
CA ILE A 320 9.55 -0.73 11.56
C ILE A 320 8.51 -1.85 11.55
N ALA A 321 8.98 -3.10 11.58
CA ALA A 321 8.13 -4.27 11.76
C ALA A 321 8.73 -5.24 12.80
N VAL A 322 7.88 -5.75 13.67
CA VAL A 322 8.23 -6.64 14.78
C VAL A 322 7.81 -8.07 14.45
N ASP A 323 8.77 -8.99 14.44
CA ASP A 323 8.51 -10.42 14.42
C ASP A 323 8.34 -10.93 15.86
N TRP A 324 7.08 -11.03 16.29
CA TRP A 324 6.70 -11.47 17.64
C TRP A 324 6.97 -12.96 17.89
N ILE A 325 7.17 -13.79 16.85
CA ILE A 325 7.41 -15.24 17.01
C ILE A 325 8.89 -15.51 17.23
N TYR A 326 9.75 -14.92 16.39
CA TYR A 326 11.20 -15.13 16.42
C TYR A 326 11.96 -14.06 17.20
N LYS A 327 11.26 -13.01 17.68
CA LYS A 327 11.81 -11.91 18.47
C LYS A 327 12.91 -11.13 17.73
N ASN A 328 12.61 -10.81 16.47
CA ASN A 328 13.45 -10.02 15.56
C ASN A 328 12.74 -8.72 15.14
N LEU A 329 13.52 -7.67 14.95
CA LEU A 329 13.09 -6.35 14.54
C LEU A 329 13.58 -6.08 13.11
N TYR A 330 12.70 -5.66 12.23
CA TYR A 330 12.99 -5.28 10.85
C TYR A 330 12.74 -3.79 10.67
N TRP A 331 13.55 -3.12 9.86
CA TRP A 331 13.32 -1.72 9.53
C TRP A 331 13.83 -1.38 8.13
N SER A 332 13.17 -0.39 7.53
CA SER A 332 13.62 0.30 6.32
C SER A 332 14.34 1.59 6.69
N ASP A 333 15.41 1.92 5.96
CA ASP A 333 16.14 3.18 6.15
C ASP A 333 16.30 3.90 4.81
N LEU A 334 15.71 5.09 4.71
CA LEU A 334 15.62 5.90 3.50
C LEU A 334 16.99 6.46 3.07
N ALA A 335 17.77 6.94 4.04
CA ALA A 335 19.06 7.59 3.75
C ALA A 335 20.13 6.59 3.30
N THR A 336 20.16 5.40 3.92
CA THR A 336 21.08 4.31 3.53
C THR A 336 20.54 3.46 2.39
N LYS A 337 19.24 3.56 2.08
CA LYS A 337 18.51 2.73 1.12
C LYS A 337 18.68 1.24 1.43
N THR A 338 18.42 0.88 2.69
CA THR A 338 18.57 -0.48 3.18
C THR A 338 17.32 -1.01 3.87
N ILE A 339 17.18 -2.33 3.87
CA ILE A 339 16.29 -3.06 4.77
C ILE A 339 17.15 -3.97 5.63
N SER A 340 17.00 -3.85 6.94
CA SER A 340 17.85 -4.51 7.92
C SER A 340 17.01 -5.28 8.94
N VAL A 341 17.65 -6.26 9.58
CA VAL A 341 17.08 -7.06 10.67
C VAL A 341 18.03 -7.07 11.85
N ALA A 342 17.47 -7.05 13.06
CA ALA A 342 18.22 -7.22 14.30
C ALA A 342 17.42 -8.05 15.32
N SER A 343 18.10 -8.65 16.28
CA SER A 343 17.42 -9.24 17.44
C SER A 343 16.83 -8.16 18.35
N PHE A 344 15.78 -8.45 19.12
CA PHE A 344 15.15 -7.49 20.05
C PHE A 344 16.11 -6.82 21.06
N ASN A 345 17.25 -7.46 21.34
CA ASN A 345 18.28 -6.90 22.22
C ASN A 345 19.35 -6.07 21.49
N GLY A 346 19.29 -5.95 20.16
CA GLY A 346 20.25 -5.24 19.33
C GLY A 346 21.61 -5.93 19.14
N THR A 347 21.83 -7.12 19.72
CA THR A 347 23.16 -7.75 19.75
C THR A 347 23.60 -8.32 18.40
N LYS A 348 22.65 -8.75 17.56
CA LYS A 348 22.90 -9.30 16.23
C LYS A 348 22.13 -8.46 15.22
N GLN A 349 22.79 -8.10 14.12
CA GLN A 349 22.23 -7.27 13.07
C GLN A 349 22.73 -7.77 11.70
N LYS A 350 21.87 -7.65 10.69
CA LYS A 350 22.23 -7.94 9.30
C LYS A 350 21.46 -7.01 8.36
N VAL A 351 22.17 -6.47 7.35
CA VAL A 351 21.53 -5.82 6.21
C VAL A 351 21.04 -6.90 5.24
N LEU A 352 19.73 -6.98 5.03
CA LEU A 352 19.12 -7.97 4.12
C LEU A 352 19.17 -7.48 2.67
N PHE A 353 18.82 -6.23 2.45
CA PHE A 353 18.79 -5.62 1.13
C PHE A 353 19.50 -4.26 1.15
N ASN A 354 20.44 -4.07 0.24
CA ASN A 354 21.17 -2.82 0.01
C ASN A 354 21.29 -2.46 -1.48
N ARG A 355 20.55 -3.16 -2.35
CA ARG A 355 20.53 -2.97 -3.80
C ARG A 355 19.10 -2.90 -4.30
N GLY A 356 18.83 -2.06 -5.29
CA GLY A 356 17.52 -1.97 -5.94
C GLY A 356 16.42 -1.38 -5.07
N LEU A 357 16.77 -0.81 -3.90
CA LEU A 357 15.91 0.07 -3.10
C LEU A 357 16.18 1.51 -3.53
N LYS A 358 15.12 2.25 -3.84
CA LYS A 358 15.22 3.64 -4.26
C LYS A 358 14.77 4.53 -3.12
N GLU A 359 13.49 4.49 -2.77
CA GLU A 359 12.92 5.25 -1.66
C GLU A 359 12.02 4.32 -0.84
N PRO A 360 12.61 3.42 -0.01
CA PRO A 360 11.84 2.51 0.81
C PRO A 360 11.07 3.29 1.89
N ALA A 361 9.78 2.97 2.04
CA ALA A 361 8.91 3.56 3.05
C ALA A 361 8.56 2.51 4.11
N ASP A 362 7.32 2.07 4.18
CA ASP A 362 6.82 1.22 5.25
C ASP A 362 7.11 -0.28 5.03
N ILE A 363 7.08 -1.07 6.09
CA ILE A 363 7.48 -2.48 6.11
C ILE A 363 6.55 -3.30 7.02
N ALA A 364 6.21 -4.52 6.60
CA ALA A 364 5.36 -5.43 7.37
C ALA A 364 5.84 -6.88 7.28
N VAL A 365 5.63 -7.66 8.33
CA VAL A 365 6.09 -9.06 8.44
C VAL A 365 4.93 -10.05 8.56
N ASP A 366 5.10 -11.21 7.93
CA ASP A 366 4.30 -12.41 8.13
C ASP A 366 5.21 -13.52 8.68
N PRO A 367 5.36 -13.62 10.01
CA PRO A 367 6.24 -14.59 10.64
C PRO A 367 5.71 -16.03 10.57
N LEU A 368 4.42 -16.23 10.27
CA LEU A 368 3.82 -17.56 10.11
C LEU A 368 4.27 -18.20 8.79
N SER A 369 4.30 -17.41 7.72
CA SER A 369 4.72 -17.88 6.38
C SER A 369 6.17 -17.54 6.06
N GLY A 370 6.84 -16.73 6.88
CA GLY A 370 8.24 -16.32 6.71
C GLY A 370 8.44 -15.29 5.60
N PHE A 371 7.49 -14.38 5.38
CA PHE A 371 7.55 -13.33 4.35
C PHE A 371 7.65 -11.92 4.95
N LEU A 372 8.33 -11.05 4.21
CA LEU A 372 8.55 -9.63 4.47
C LEU A 372 8.02 -8.83 3.28
N TYR A 373 7.31 -7.75 3.55
CA TYR A 373 6.70 -6.87 2.57
C TYR A 373 7.13 -5.42 2.83
N TRP A 374 7.34 -4.63 1.78
CA TRP A 374 7.63 -3.20 1.92
C TRP A 374 7.17 -2.41 0.71
N SER A 375 6.92 -1.12 0.91
CA SER A 375 6.68 -0.13 -0.13
C SER A 375 7.97 0.59 -0.52
N ASP A 376 8.11 0.91 -1.81
CA ASP A 376 9.18 1.75 -2.36
C ASP A 376 8.55 2.73 -3.36
N TRP A 377 8.60 4.02 -3.06
CA TRP A 377 8.00 5.07 -3.89
C TRP A 377 8.99 5.70 -4.89
N GLY A 378 10.23 5.18 -4.95
CA GLY A 378 11.19 5.62 -5.93
C GLY A 378 10.79 5.24 -7.36
N GLU A 379 11.63 5.52 -8.35
CA GLU A 379 11.30 5.23 -9.76
C GLU A 379 11.91 3.90 -10.23
N PRO A 380 11.09 2.91 -10.67
CA PRO A 380 9.62 2.84 -10.62
C PRO A 380 9.08 2.47 -9.23
N ALA A 381 7.90 2.99 -8.89
CA ALA A 381 7.24 2.75 -7.60
C ALA A 381 6.69 1.33 -7.55
N LYS A 382 6.80 0.67 -6.39
CA LYS A 382 6.48 -0.75 -6.25
C LYS A 382 6.23 -1.15 -4.81
N ILE A 383 5.47 -2.22 -4.63
CA ILE A 383 5.44 -3.00 -3.37
C ILE A 383 6.15 -4.32 -3.65
N GLU A 384 7.09 -4.67 -2.78
CA GLU A 384 7.90 -5.87 -2.93
C GLU A 384 7.62 -6.86 -1.80
N LYS A 385 7.91 -8.14 -2.08
CA LYS A 385 7.78 -9.27 -1.17
C LYS A 385 9.07 -10.07 -1.20
N SER A 386 9.53 -10.54 -0.05
CA SER A 386 10.66 -11.47 0.05
C SER A 386 10.52 -12.40 1.24
N GLY A 387 11.36 -13.43 1.33
CA GLY A 387 11.53 -14.17 2.58
C GLY A 387 12.17 -13.30 3.66
N MET A 388 11.76 -13.47 4.91
CA MET A 388 12.30 -12.75 6.07
C MET A 388 13.80 -12.99 6.30
N ASN A 389 14.34 -14.09 5.76
CA ASN A 389 15.77 -14.39 5.71
C ASN A 389 16.54 -13.63 4.60
N GLY A 390 15.88 -12.80 3.80
CA GLY A 390 16.48 -12.01 2.72
C GLY A 390 16.58 -12.71 1.36
N VAL A 391 15.84 -13.81 1.13
CA VAL A 391 15.83 -14.54 -0.16
C VAL A 391 14.47 -14.40 -0.86
N ASP A 392 14.34 -14.90 -2.10
CA ASP A 392 13.07 -14.89 -2.86
C ASP A 392 12.41 -13.50 -3.01
N ARG A 393 13.22 -12.46 -3.22
CA ARG A 393 12.72 -11.09 -3.46
C ARG A 393 12.04 -11.01 -4.83
N ARG A 394 10.78 -10.56 -4.82
CA ARG A 394 9.95 -10.33 -6.00
C ARG A 394 9.10 -9.06 -5.84
N VAL A 395 8.66 -8.52 -6.97
CA VAL A 395 7.70 -7.41 -7.00
C VAL A 395 6.29 -7.99 -6.85
N LEU A 396 5.50 -7.44 -5.93
CA LEU A 396 4.11 -7.82 -5.70
C LEU A 396 3.16 -6.89 -6.48
N VAL A 397 3.38 -5.57 -6.42
CA VAL A 397 2.60 -4.56 -7.14
C VAL A 397 3.55 -3.62 -7.87
N ALA A 398 3.27 -3.38 -9.16
CA ALA A 398 4.09 -2.54 -10.04
C ALA A 398 3.30 -1.54 -10.89
N THR A 399 1.97 -1.62 -10.89
CA THR A 399 1.08 -0.80 -11.74
C THR A 399 0.15 0.03 -10.88
N ASP A 400 -0.36 1.14 -11.42
CA ASP A 400 -1.26 2.09 -10.73
C ASP A 400 -0.79 2.40 -9.30
N ILE A 401 0.49 2.72 -9.18
CA ILE A 401 1.21 3.00 -7.94
C ILE A 401 2.22 4.10 -8.21
N GLN A 402 2.27 5.11 -7.35
CA GLN A 402 3.10 6.30 -7.52
C GLN A 402 3.84 6.68 -6.24
N TRP A 403 3.10 6.78 -5.12
CA TRP A 403 3.68 7.13 -3.83
C TRP A 403 3.11 6.25 -2.71
N PRO A 404 3.45 4.94 -2.70
CA PRO A 404 3.04 4.04 -1.65
C PRO A 404 3.80 4.36 -0.35
N ASN A 405 3.09 4.91 0.64
CA ASN A 405 3.65 5.18 1.96
C ASN A 405 3.43 3.96 2.86
N GLY A 406 2.33 3.93 3.62
CA GLY A 406 2.00 2.88 4.58
C GLY A 406 1.53 1.58 3.94
N ILE A 407 1.87 0.46 4.58
CA ILE A 407 1.35 -0.88 4.27
C ILE A 407 0.93 -1.60 5.55
N THR A 408 -0.06 -2.49 5.45
CA THR A 408 -0.45 -3.35 6.57
C THR A 408 -0.98 -4.69 6.08
N LEU A 409 -0.93 -5.71 6.93
CA LEU A 409 -1.32 -7.07 6.59
C LEU A 409 -2.53 -7.51 7.42
N ASP A 410 -3.54 -8.04 6.72
CA ASP A 410 -4.57 -8.87 7.33
C ASP A 410 -4.13 -10.34 7.19
N LEU A 411 -3.46 -10.86 8.23
CA LEU A 411 -2.93 -12.23 8.24
C LEU A 411 -4.05 -13.29 8.24
N ILE A 412 -5.25 -12.93 8.71
CA ILE A 412 -6.39 -13.84 8.77
C ILE A 412 -6.95 -14.05 7.35
N LYS A 413 -7.14 -12.95 6.59
CA LYS A 413 -7.60 -13.00 5.19
C LYS A 413 -6.48 -13.27 4.20
N GLY A 414 -5.21 -13.15 4.60
CA GLY A 414 -4.09 -13.24 3.67
C GLY A 414 -4.09 -12.12 2.64
N ARG A 415 -4.23 -10.87 3.10
CA ARG A 415 -4.36 -9.69 2.24
C ARG A 415 -3.49 -8.52 2.71
N LEU A 416 -2.88 -7.80 1.77
CA LEU A 416 -2.11 -6.58 2.01
C LEU A 416 -2.97 -5.36 1.68
N TYR A 417 -2.91 -4.35 2.54
CA TYR A 417 -3.52 -3.04 2.32
C TYR A 417 -2.43 -1.97 2.23
N TRP A 418 -2.63 -0.97 1.40
CA TRP A 418 -1.72 0.18 1.31
C TRP A 418 -2.45 1.47 0.97
N VAL A 419 -1.79 2.58 1.27
CA VAL A 419 -2.19 3.93 0.88
C VAL A 419 -1.20 4.49 -0.13
N ASP A 420 -1.71 5.20 -1.13
CA ASP A 420 -0.90 5.93 -2.11
C ASP A 420 -1.25 7.42 -2.01
N SER A 421 -0.28 8.22 -1.58
CA SER A 421 -0.49 9.64 -1.30
C SER A 421 -0.63 10.46 -2.56
N LYS A 422 0.00 10.04 -3.66
CA LYS A 422 -0.08 10.76 -4.93
C LYS A 422 -1.35 10.43 -5.71
N LEU A 423 -1.84 9.20 -5.61
CA LEU A 423 -3.07 8.79 -6.28
C LEU A 423 -4.34 8.99 -5.43
N HIS A 424 -4.18 9.50 -4.19
CA HIS A 424 -5.24 9.71 -3.20
C HIS A 424 -6.12 8.48 -2.99
N MET A 425 -5.49 7.30 -2.91
CA MET A 425 -6.21 6.01 -2.91
C MET A 425 -5.73 5.07 -1.82
N LEU A 426 -6.68 4.31 -1.28
CA LEU A 426 -6.46 3.15 -0.42
C LEU A 426 -6.81 1.90 -1.20
N CYS A 427 -5.89 0.94 -1.21
CA CYS A 427 -6.05 -0.30 -1.96
C CYS A 427 -5.76 -1.53 -1.13
N SER A 428 -6.20 -2.67 -1.65
CA SER A 428 -5.89 -3.98 -1.11
C SER A 428 -5.58 -5.00 -2.22
N VAL A 429 -4.76 -5.99 -1.91
CA VAL A 429 -4.36 -7.05 -2.83
C VAL A 429 -4.07 -8.32 -2.04
N ASP A 430 -4.33 -9.50 -2.62
CA ASP A 430 -3.99 -10.76 -1.98
C ASP A 430 -2.46 -10.92 -1.86
N LEU A 431 -1.98 -11.70 -0.88
CA LEU A 431 -0.53 -11.88 -0.65
C LEU A 431 0.22 -12.59 -1.80
N ASN A 432 -0.50 -13.11 -2.79
CA ASN A 432 0.05 -13.65 -4.04
C ASN A 432 0.14 -12.60 -5.17
N GLY A 433 -0.51 -11.44 -5.02
CA GLY A 433 -0.55 -10.35 -6.00
C GLY A 433 -1.86 -10.25 -6.79
N ASP A 434 -2.81 -11.18 -6.56
CA ASP A 434 -4.07 -11.24 -7.29
C ASP A 434 -5.20 -10.44 -6.60
N ASN A 435 -6.37 -10.39 -7.26
CA ASN A 435 -7.63 -9.82 -6.75
C ASN A 435 -7.49 -8.42 -6.13
N ARG A 436 -6.71 -7.55 -6.79
CA ARG A 436 -6.55 -6.15 -6.38
C ARG A 436 -7.91 -5.44 -6.32
N ASN A 437 -8.18 -4.75 -5.22
CA ASN A 437 -9.36 -3.93 -5.01
C ASN A 437 -8.98 -2.50 -4.61
N LYS A 438 -9.60 -1.50 -5.27
CA LYS A 438 -9.51 -0.09 -4.87
C LYS A 438 -10.62 0.17 -3.85
N VAL A 439 -10.25 0.30 -2.59
CA VAL A 439 -11.18 0.40 -1.46
C VAL A 439 -11.75 1.82 -1.35
N LEU A 440 -10.89 2.84 -1.44
CA LEU A 440 -11.30 4.23 -1.35
C LEU A 440 -10.42 5.08 -2.29
N GLN A 441 -11.01 6.07 -2.96
CA GLN A 441 -10.26 7.12 -3.64
C GLN A 441 -10.94 8.46 -3.37
N SER A 442 -10.24 9.34 -2.65
CA SER A 442 -10.80 10.63 -2.22
C SER A 442 -9.67 11.59 -1.83
N SER A 443 -9.53 12.70 -2.54
CA SER A 443 -8.60 13.78 -2.17
C SER A 443 -9.03 14.54 -0.90
N GLU A 444 -10.27 14.36 -0.43
CA GLU A 444 -10.74 14.97 0.82
C GLU A 444 -10.20 14.23 2.06
N TYR A 445 -10.15 12.90 2.00
CA TYR A 445 -9.77 12.05 3.15
C TYR A 445 -8.40 11.36 3.03
N LEU A 446 -7.83 11.35 1.82
CA LEU A 446 -6.52 10.77 1.50
C LEU A 446 -5.66 11.84 0.80
N ALA A 447 -5.53 13.00 1.43
CA ALA A 447 -4.73 14.10 0.87
C ALA A 447 -3.24 13.77 0.95
N HIS A 448 -2.76 13.41 2.14
CA HIS A 448 -1.40 12.89 2.33
C HIS A 448 -1.39 11.81 3.42
N PRO A 449 -1.90 10.60 3.10
CA PRO A 449 -1.88 9.48 4.02
C PRO A 449 -0.45 8.98 4.27
N PHE A 450 -0.10 8.68 5.52
CA PHE A 450 1.23 8.20 5.89
C PHE A 450 1.22 6.71 6.22
N ALA A 451 0.43 6.28 7.20
CA ALA A 451 0.33 4.89 7.62
C ALA A 451 -1.10 4.42 7.68
N LEU A 452 -1.29 3.09 7.69
CA LEU A 452 -2.59 2.47 7.87
C LEU A 452 -2.48 1.18 8.68
N THR A 453 -3.60 0.79 9.28
CA THR A 453 -3.74 -0.46 10.02
C THR A 453 -5.17 -0.98 9.87
N VAL A 454 -5.36 -2.29 10.00
CA VAL A 454 -6.66 -2.94 9.83
C VAL A 454 -7.05 -3.72 11.07
N PHE A 455 -8.33 -3.70 11.42
CA PHE A 455 -8.88 -4.54 12.47
C PHE A 455 -10.36 -4.82 12.20
N GLU A 456 -10.78 -6.07 12.38
CA GLU A 456 -12.15 -6.52 12.08
C GLU A 456 -12.58 -6.16 10.65
N ASP A 457 -13.63 -5.38 10.48
CA ASP A 457 -14.19 -4.89 9.22
C ASP A 457 -13.70 -3.49 8.83
N ARG A 458 -12.81 -2.88 9.63
CA ARG A 458 -12.39 -1.49 9.45
C ARG A 458 -10.92 -1.36 9.11
N VAL A 459 -10.63 -0.32 8.34
CA VAL A 459 -9.29 0.19 8.07
C VAL A 459 -9.15 1.56 8.70
N PHE A 460 -8.00 1.85 9.28
CA PHE A 460 -7.66 3.11 9.92
C PHE A 460 -6.39 3.66 9.29
N TRP A 461 -6.32 4.97 9.08
CA TRP A 461 -5.12 5.61 8.52
C TRP A 461 -4.85 6.96 9.13
N THR A 462 -3.59 7.36 9.10
CA THR A 462 -3.15 8.72 9.44
C THR A 462 -3.04 9.55 8.16
N ASP A 463 -3.45 10.81 8.24
CA ASP A 463 -3.23 11.79 7.19
C ASP A 463 -2.53 13.01 7.80
N GLY A 464 -1.34 13.33 7.27
CA GLY A 464 -0.52 14.39 7.83
C GLY A 464 -0.83 15.77 7.25
N GLU A 465 -1.54 15.87 6.14
CA GLU A 465 -2.04 17.16 5.64
C GLU A 465 -3.33 17.56 6.39
N LYS A 466 -4.20 16.59 6.67
CA LYS A 466 -5.42 16.80 7.46
C LYS A 466 -5.20 16.77 8.97
N GLU A 467 -4.00 16.42 9.42
CA GLU A 467 -3.63 16.35 10.84
C GLU A 467 -4.62 15.47 11.65
N ALA A 468 -5.01 14.34 11.07
CA ALA A 468 -6.12 13.53 11.57
C ALA A 468 -5.91 12.02 11.39
N ILE A 469 -6.67 11.23 12.15
CA ILE A 469 -6.84 9.80 11.97
C ILE A 469 -8.26 9.53 11.53
N TYR A 470 -8.40 8.77 10.45
CA TYR A 470 -9.68 8.37 9.90
C TYR A 470 -9.88 6.86 10.02
N GLY A 471 -11.13 6.41 9.88
CA GLY A 471 -11.45 5.00 9.72
C GLY A 471 -12.65 4.75 8.82
N ALA A 472 -12.63 3.70 8.03
CA ALA A 472 -13.68 3.35 7.07
C ALA A 472 -13.89 1.82 7.01
N ASN A 473 -14.92 1.36 6.33
CA ASN A 473 -15.07 -0.05 6.01
C ASN A 473 -13.93 -0.50 5.09
N LYS A 474 -13.21 -1.58 5.45
CA LYS A 474 -12.00 -2.02 4.74
C LYS A 474 -12.28 -2.63 3.36
N PHE A 475 -13.53 -2.98 3.05
CA PHE A 475 -13.90 -3.61 1.78
C PHE A 475 -14.48 -2.62 0.79
N THR A 476 -15.36 -1.73 1.27
CA THR A 476 -16.12 -0.78 0.42
C THR A 476 -15.60 0.65 0.48
N GLY A 477 -14.80 1.00 1.50
CA GLY A 477 -14.39 2.39 1.76
C GLY A 477 -15.53 3.29 2.27
N SER A 478 -16.71 2.73 2.58
CA SER A 478 -17.85 3.48 3.12
C SER A 478 -17.66 3.84 4.59
N ASP A 479 -18.58 4.68 5.10
CA ASP A 479 -18.69 5.01 6.52
C ASP A 479 -17.40 5.59 7.13
N VAL A 480 -16.79 6.52 6.38
CA VAL A 480 -15.61 7.26 6.80
C VAL A 480 -15.93 8.07 8.07
N VAL A 481 -15.15 7.86 9.13
CA VAL A 481 -15.25 8.58 10.39
C VAL A 481 -13.91 9.18 10.80
N THR A 482 -13.94 10.37 11.38
CA THR A 482 -12.75 10.97 12.02
C THR A 482 -12.64 10.48 13.46
N LEU A 483 -11.53 9.85 13.81
CA LEU A 483 -11.26 9.31 15.14
C LEU A 483 -10.49 10.28 16.03
N ALA A 484 -9.54 11.01 15.45
CA ALA A 484 -8.75 12.04 16.11
C ALA A 484 -8.42 13.16 15.12
N SER A 485 -8.27 14.39 15.62
CA SER A 485 -7.95 15.58 14.84
C SER A 485 -7.01 16.51 15.63
N ASN A 486 -6.44 17.51 14.96
CA ASN A 486 -5.44 18.42 15.54
C ASN A 486 -4.19 17.67 16.02
N LEU A 487 -3.75 16.68 15.23
CA LEU A 487 -2.53 15.92 15.46
C LEU A 487 -1.33 16.68 14.87
N ASN A 488 -0.16 16.48 15.45
CA ASN A 488 1.08 17.08 14.95
C ASN A 488 1.87 15.99 14.24
N ASP A 489 1.80 16.00 12.92
CA ASP A 489 2.58 15.12 12.03
C ASP A 489 2.42 13.62 12.39
N PRO A 490 1.20 13.05 12.27
CA PRO A 490 0.94 11.65 12.58
C PRO A 490 1.50 10.72 11.48
N GLN A 491 2.71 10.19 11.71
CA GLN A 491 3.46 9.44 10.71
C GLN A 491 3.14 7.94 10.68
N ASP A 492 2.83 7.33 11.84
CA ASP A 492 2.61 5.89 11.93
C ASP A 492 1.50 5.51 12.92
N ILE A 493 0.82 4.39 12.66
CA ILE A 493 -0.32 3.88 13.42
C ILE A 493 -0.41 2.35 13.39
N ILE A 494 -0.59 1.75 14.56
CA ILE A 494 -0.89 0.32 14.70
C ILE A 494 -2.15 0.11 15.52
N VAL A 495 -2.84 -1.01 15.29
CA VAL A 495 -3.80 -1.55 16.25
C VAL A 495 -3.05 -2.46 17.22
N TYR A 496 -3.29 -2.29 18.51
CA TYR A 496 -2.74 -3.10 19.58
C TYR A 496 -3.84 -4.02 20.14
N HIS A 497 -3.77 -5.32 19.80
CA HIS A 497 -4.70 -6.36 20.23
C HIS A 497 -4.09 -7.76 20.00
N GLU A 498 -4.40 -8.74 20.85
CA GLU A 498 -3.89 -10.12 20.77
C GLU A 498 -4.15 -10.85 19.44
N LEU A 499 -5.28 -10.58 18.77
CA LEU A 499 -5.72 -11.32 17.57
C LEU A 499 -4.99 -10.87 16.30
N ILE A 500 -4.25 -9.76 16.36
CA ILE A 500 -3.37 -9.32 15.26
C ILE A 500 -2.11 -10.17 15.22
N GLN A 501 -1.59 -10.55 16.38
CA GLN A 501 -0.37 -11.32 16.53
C GLN A 501 -0.69 -12.79 16.77
N LEU A 502 -1.09 -13.47 15.71
CA LEU A 502 -1.43 -14.88 15.73
C LEU A 502 -0.29 -15.72 16.34
N SER A 503 -0.66 -16.67 17.21
CA SER A 503 0.28 -17.61 17.80
C SER A 503 0.87 -18.54 16.73
N GLY A 504 2.19 -18.77 16.79
CA GLY A 504 2.87 -19.68 15.89
C GLY A 504 4.11 -20.32 16.51
N THR A 505 4.64 -21.32 15.84
CA THR A 505 5.80 -22.08 16.32
C THR A 505 7.09 -21.39 15.94
N ASN A 506 7.93 -21.07 16.93
CA ASN A 506 9.29 -20.63 16.67
C ASN A 506 10.20 -21.83 16.34
N TRP A 507 10.40 -22.07 15.04
CA TRP A 507 11.20 -23.18 14.53
C TRP A 507 12.70 -23.07 14.88
N CYS A 508 13.20 -21.89 15.26
CA CYS A 508 14.57 -21.69 15.71
C CYS A 508 14.79 -22.19 17.15
N SER A 509 13.73 -22.39 17.94
CA SER A 509 13.84 -22.86 19.33
C SER A 509 13.61 -24.37 19.46
N GLU A 510 13.10 -25.04 18.43
CA GLU A 510 12.71 -26.46 18.47
C GLU A 510 13.90 -27.42 18.35
N LYS A 511 14.90 -27.09 17.52
CA LYS A 511 16.07 -27.96 17.22
C LYS A 511 17.33 -27.63 18.04
N GLY A 512 17.18 -26.90 19.15
CA GLY A 512 18.28 -26.43 20.01
C GLY A 512 18.33 -24.90 20.11
N GLU A 513 19.35 -24.36 20.77
CA GLU A 513 19.53 -22.90 20.85
C GLU A 513 19.77 -22.30 19.45
N ASN A 514 18.93 -21.33 19.06
CA ASN A 514 19.07 -20.57 17.81
C ASN A 514 19.13 -21.46 16.54
N GLY A 515 18.43 -22.59 16.54
CA GLY A 515 18.32 -23.50 15.39
C GLY A 515 19.63 -24.17 14.98
N GLY A 516 20.65 -24.11 15.84
CA GLY A 516 22.02 -24.55 15.52
C GLY A 516 22.85 -23.52 14.73
N CYS A 517 22.33 -22.31 14.50
CA CYS A 517 23.01 -21.26 13.75
C CYS A 517 24.10 -20.58 14.58
N SER A 518 25.28 -20.37 14.00
CA SER A 518 26.39 -19.69 14.70
C SER A 518 26.15 -18.20 14.94
N TYR A 519 25.30 -17.56 14.13
CA TYR A 519 24.97 -16.15 14.25
C TYR A 519 23.47 -15.93 14.45
N MET A 520 22.67 -15.79 13.39
CA MET A 520 21.24 -15.52 13.51
C MET A 520 20.42 -16.57 12.76
N CYS A 521 19.30 -16.97 13.35
CA CYS A 521 18.32 -17.87 12.75
C CYS A 521 17.10 -17.07 12.32
N LEU A 522 16.75 -17.13 11.04
CA LEU A 522 15.61 -16.38 10.48
C LEU A 522 14.60 -17.34 9.83
N PRO A 523 13.28 -17.04 9.92
CA PRO A 523 12.27 -17.79 9.20
C PRO A 523 12.53 -17.77 7.70
N ALA A 524 12.39 -18.94 7.08
CA ALA A 524 12.47 -19.09 5.63
C ALA A 524 11.08 -19.02 5.00
N PRO A 525 10.96 -18.46 3.78
CA PRO A 525 9.67 -18.33 3.10
C PRO A 525 9.07 -19.70 2.79
N GLN A 526 7.83 -19.93 3.22
CA GLN A 526 7.09 -21.16 3.00
C GLN A 526 6.41 -21.15 1.62
N ILE A 527 7.19 -21.41 0.56
CA ILE A 527 6.70 -21.40 -0.83
C ILE A 527 5.99 -22.71 -1.17
N ASN A 528 6.52 -23.83 -0.69
CA ASN A 528 5.98 -25.17 -0.92
C ASN A 528 6.18 -26.05 0.32
N LYS A 529 5.55 -27.24 0.33
CA LYS A 529 5.64 -28.18 1.46
C LYS A 529 7.07 -28.64 1.81
N HIS A 530 8.02 -28.49 0.90
CA HIS A 530 9.43 -28.88 1.08
C HIS A 530 10.35 -27.70 1.45
N SER A 531 9.79 -26.49 1.58
CA SER A 531 10.58 -25.31 1.93
C SER A 531 11.15 -25.47 3.34
N PRO A 532 12.43 -25.09 3.57
CA PRO A 532 13.00 -25.12 4.90
C PRO A 532 12.20 -24.18 5.82
N LYS A 533 12.08 -24.51 7.11
CA LYS A 533 11.36 -23.69 8.09
C LYS A 533 12.14 -22.45 8.52
N TYR A 534 13.46 -22.57 8.58
CA TYR A 534 14.37 -21.50 8.92
C TYR A 534 15.69 -21.68 8.18
N THR A 535 16.48 -20.61 8.13
CA THR A 535 17.84 -20.62 7.60
C THR A 535 18.76 -19.79 8.47
N CYS A 536 20.02 -20.22 8.59
CA CYS A 536 21.04 -19.46 9.28
C CYS A 536 21.57 -18.33 8.40
N VAL A 537 21.76 -17.15 8.99
CA VAL A 537 22.33 -15.99 8.30
C VAL A 537 23.57 -15.50 9.02
N CYS A 538 24.55 -15.07 8.22
CA CYS A 538 25.84 -14.57 8.68
C CYS A 538 25.90 -13.03 8.73
N PRO A 539 26.80 -12.46 9.57
CA PRO A 539 27.02 -11.02 9.61
C PRO A 539 27.63 -10.52 8.28
N GLU A 540 27.65 -9.19 8.11
CA GLU A 540 28.18 -8.56 6.91
C GLU A 540 29.66 -8.94 6.66
N GLY A 541 29.99 -9.28 5.42
CA GLY A 541 31.34 -9.73 5.03
C GLY A 541 31.67 -11.21 5.31
N GLN A 542 30.74 -11.97 5.89
CA GLN A 542 30.89 -13.42 6.09
C GLN A 542 29.93 -14.23 5.20
N GLU A 543 30.36 -15.43 4.84
CA GLU A 543 29.58 -16.38 4.04
C GLU A 543 29.21 -17.60 4.89
N LEU A 544 28.03 -18.16 4.59
CA LEU A 544 27.56 -19.39 5.21
C LEU A 544 28.37 -20.59 4.67
N THR A 545 28.79 -21.48 5.54
CA THR A 545 29.50 -22.71 5.16
C THR A 545 28.56 -23.73 4.51
N ALA A 546 29.13 -24.75 3.86
CA ALA A 546 28.37 -25.80 3.15
C ALA A 546 27.45 -26.63 4.07
N ASP A 547 27.68 -26.60 5.39
CA ASP A 547 26.81 -27.22 6.40
C ASP A 547 25.52 -26.42 6.64
N GLY A 548 25.43 -25.18 6.14
CA GLY A 548 24.28 -24.29 6.32
C GLY A 548 24.12 -23.71 7.73
N LEU A 549 25.11 -23.86 8.62
CA LEU A 549 25.00 -23.51 10.04
C LEU A 549 26.03 -22.48 10.50
N ARG A 550 27.27 -22.57 10.00
CA ARG A 550 28.40 -21.74 10.47
C ARG A 550 28.75 -20.64 9.49
N CYS A 551 29.38 -19.59 10.01
CA CYS A 551 29.85 -18.46 9.22
C CYS A 551 31.38 -18.47 9.11
N ARG A 552 31.89 -18.26 7.91
CA ARG A 552 33.32 -18.07 7.64
C ARG A 552 33.55 -16.69 7.01
N PRO A 553 34.70 -16.04 7.26
CA PRO A 553 35.09 -14.86 6.49
C PRO A 553 35.06 -15.20 4.99
N GLY A 554 34.45 -14.36 4.17
CA GLY A 554 34.52 -14.52 2.72
C GLY A 554 35.98 -14.47 2.28
N GLU A 555 36.42 -15.38 1.42
CA GLU A 555 37.72 -15.23 0.77
C GLU A 555 37.65 -13.93 -0.03
N SER A 556 38.39 -12.92 0.42
CA SER A 556 38.61 -11.71 -0.36
C SER A 556 39.17 -12.16 -1.70
N ARG A 557 38.37 -12.08 -2.76
CA ARG A 557 38.91 -12.04 -4.12
C ARG A 557 39.83 -10.84 -4.14
N HIS A 558 41.13 -11.07 -3.95
CA HIS A 558 42.15 -10.09 -4.28
C HIS A 558 41.84 -9.53 -5.67
N PRO A 559 41.95 -8.21 -5.89
CA PRO A 559 41.89 -7.68 -7.24
C PRO A 559 43.00 -8.37 -8.04
N ARG A 560 42.60 -9.16 -9.05
CA ARG A 560 43.55 -9.73 -10.00
C ARG A 560 44.11 -8.57 -10.84
N GLY A 561 45.42 -8.36 -10.75
CA GLY A 561 46.22 -7.54 -11.66
C GLY A 561 46.45 -6.11 -11.19
N LEU A 562 47.69 -5.79 -10.81
CA LEU A 562 48.21 -4.42 -10.91
C LEU A 562 48.78 -4.27 -12.32
N ASP A 563 48.18 -3.43 -13.15
CA ASP A 563 48.79 -2.99 -14.41
C ASP A 563 49.74 -1.82 -14.11
N LEU A 564 51.05 -2.07 -14.24
CA LEU A 564 52.08 -1.03 -14.18
C LEU A 564 52.38 -0.60 -15.62
N CYS A 565 51.85 0.55 -16.03
CA CYS A 565 52.19 1.16 -17.32
C CYS A 565 53.24 2.27 -17.10
N PHE A 566 54.41 2.14 -17.72
CA PHE A 566 55.44 3.18 -17.75
C PHE A 566 55.38 3.93 -19.10
N GLY A 567 55.26 5.26 -19.04
CA GLY A 567 55.66 6.24 -20.08
C GLY A 567 55.31 5.98 -21.55
N THR A 568 54.38 6.78 -22.09
CA THR A 568 54.10 7.13 -23.51
C THR A 568 54.22 6.08 -24.63
N SER A 569 54.21 4.78 -24.36
CA SER A 569 53.98 3.77 -25.39
C SER A 569 52.96 2.72 -24.95
N SER A 570 52.15 2.26 -25.90
CA SER A 570 50.89 1.51 -25.71
C SER A 570 51.05 0.04 -25.28
N VAL A 571 52.05 -0.31 -24.47
CA VAL A 571 52.31 -1.70 -24.07
C VAL A 571 52.35 -1.82 -22.55
N CYS A 572 51.36 -2.48 -21.96
CA CYS A 572 51.34 -2.85 -20.54
C CYS A 572 51.70 -4.34 -20.38
N LEU A 573 52.55 -4.66 -19.40
CA LEU A 573 53.05 -6.02 -19.13
C LEU A 573 52.21 -6.69 -18.04
N HIS A 574 51.59 -7.82 -18.39
CA HIS A 574 50.80 -8.63 -17.45
C HIS A 574 51.71 -9.61 -16.71
N LEU A 575 51.91 -9.42 -15.39
CA LEU A 575 52.67 -10.34 -14.55
C LEU A 575 51.72 -11.30 -13.81
N ASN A 576 51.81 -12.61 -14.12
CA ASN A 576 51.13 -13.67 -13.37
C ASN A 576 51.93 -14.02 -12.10
N PRO A 577 51.29 -14.15 -10.92
CA PRO A 577 51.96 -14.56 -9.71
C PRO A 577 52.17 -16.08 -9.73
N GLY A 578 53.36 -16.49 -10.14
CA GLY A 578 53.79 -17.90 -10.21
C GLY A 578 55.15 -18.15 -10.87
N ALA A 579 55.81 -17.13 -11.41
CA ALA A 579 57.16 -17.27 -11.95
C ALA A 579 58.20 -17.18 -10.82
N ASN A 580 58.93 -18.28 -10.64
CA ASN A 580 60.06 -18.41 -9.73
C ASN A 580 61.18 -17.43 -10.14
N LEU A 581 61.48 -16.45 -9.30
CA LEU A 581 62.55 -15.45 -9.51
C LEU A 581 63.95 -16.08 -9.32
N THR A 582 64.39 -16.96 -10.21
CA THR A 582 65.79 -17.47 -10.21
C THR A 582 66.36 -17.83 -11.60
N LYS A 583 65.73 -17.43 -12.71
CA LYS A 583 66.33 -17.56 -14.05
C LYS A 583 66.04 -16.34 -14.93
N ALA A 584 66.68 -15.22 -14.61
CA ALA A 584 66.85 -14.10 -15.54
C ALA A 584 68.23 -13.46 -15.31
N ALA A 585 69.27 -14.28 -15.38
CA ALA A 585 70.63 -13.84 -15.65
C ALA A 585 71.10 -14.67 -16.84
N ASN A 586 71.67 -13.99 -17.84
CA ASN A 586 72.09 -14.46 -19.17
C ASN A 586 70.98 -14.48 -20.23
N LEU A 587 70.88 -13.36 -20.95
CA LEU A 587 71.13 -13.34 -22.40
C LEU A 587 71.42 -11.89 -22.82
N ASN A 588 72.72 -11.59 -22.91
CA ASN A 588 73.28 -10.45 -23.62
C ASN A 588 73.12 -10.65 -25.13
N ALA A 589 72.98 -9.51 -25.82
CA ALA A 589 73.52 -9.21 -27.16
C ALA A 589 73.15 -10.12 -28.33
N THR A 590 72.38 -9.59 -29.30
CA THR A 590 72.86 -9.36 -30.68
C THR A 590 71.80 -8.62 -31.52
N THR A 591 72.30 -7.60 -32.23
CA THR A 591 71.75 -6.83 -33.38
C THR A 591 70.45 -6.06 -33.23
#